data_AF-A0A3A9K715-F1
#
_entry.id   AF-A0A3A9K715-F1
#
_cell.length_a   1.000
_cell.length_b   1.000
_cell.length_c   1.000
_cell.angle_alpha   90.00
_cell.angle_beta   90.00
_cell.angle_gamma   90.00
#
_symmetry.space_group_name_H-M   'P 1'
#
loop_
_entity.id
_entity.type
_entity.pdbx_description
1 polymer ?
#
loop_
_entity_poly.entity_id
_entity_poly.type
_entity_poly.pdbx_seq_one_letter_code
_entity_poly.pdbx_strand_id
1 'polypeptide(L)'
;MLILSAVKTILESNFILIFQWIKKFNRNIVRAITTPVNKVFDCLSYKDGINVETGVKHVDGVSVFFYYDGVNQDRVLIVKKID
;
A
#
# COMPACT_ATOMS: atom_id res chain seq x y z
N MET A 1 -20.68 -7.38 -8.09
CA MET A 1 -20.41 -6.75 -6.77
C MET A 1 -19.82 -7.73 -5.74
N LEU A 2 -20.18 -9.01 -5.72
CA LEU A 2 -19.63 -10.03 -4.78
C LEU A 2 -18.14 -10.38 -4.99
N ILE A 3 -17.66 -10.47 -6.23
CA ILE A 3 -16.25 -10.86 -6.53
C ILE A 3 -15.26 -9.82 -5.98
N LEU A 4 -15.55 -8.52 -6.13
CA LEU A 4 -14.70 -7.44 -5.64
C LEU A 4 -14.62 -7.43 -4.10
N SER A 5 -15.74 -7.76 -3.45
CA SER A 5 -15.81 -7.87 -1.98
C SER A 5 -14.95 -9.01 -1.46
N ALA A 6 -15.01 -10.19 -2.09
CA ALA A 6 -14.20 -11.35 -1.69
C ALA A 6 -12.70 -11.10 -1.87
N VAL A 7 -12.28 -10.50 -3.00
CA VAL A 7 -10.87 -10.16 -3.27
C VAL A 7 -10.35 -9.16 -2.24
N LYS A 8 -11.15 -8.14 -1.88
CA LYS A 8 -10.79 -7.15 -0.85
C LYS A 8 -10.60 -7.83 0.52
N THR A 9 -11.53 -8.69 0.93
CA THR A 9 -11.47 -9.39 2.22
C THR A 9 -10.25 -10.32 2.33
N ILE A 10 -9.90 -11.04 1.27
CA ILE A 10 -8.69 -11.89 1.24
C ILE A 10 -7.43 -11.03 1.37
N LEU A 11 -7.36 -9.92 0.64
CA LEU A 11 -6.21 -9.01 0.70
C LEU A 11 -6.04 -8.42 2.11
N GLU A 12 -7.13 -7.98 2.73
CA GLU A 12 -7.17 -7.46 4.09
C GLU A 12 -6.71 -8.49 5.13
N SER A 13 -7.17 -9.74 5.00
CA SER A 13 -6.82 -10.82 5.92
C SER A 13 -5.32 -11.15 5.84
N ASN A 14 -4.77 -11.22 4.63
CA ASN A 14 -3.33 -11.41 4.42
C ASN A 14 -2.50 -10.24 4.94
N PHE A 15 -3.00 -9.01 4.81
CA PHE A 15 -2.32 -7.81 5.28
C PHE A 15 -2.22 -7.78 6.81
N ILE A 16 -3.27 -8.21 7.53
CA ILE A 16 -3.24 -8.36 8.99
C ILE A 16 -2.19 -9.38 9.43
N LEU A 17 -2.11 -10.53 8.75
CA LEU A 17 -1.12 -11.57 9.06
C LEU A 17 0.32 -11.07 8.89
N ILE A 18 0.58 -10.27 7.84
CA ILE A 18 1.90 -9.67 7.61
C ILE A 18 2.31 -8.77 8.78
N PHE A 19 1.43 -7.92 9.30
CA PHE A 19 1.75 -7.08 10.45
C PHE A 19 2.04 -7.87 11.73
N GLN A 20 1.27 -8.93 11.98
CA GLN A 20 1.53 -9.82 13.12
C GLN A 20 2.91 -10.49 13.00
N TRP A 21 3.30 -10.90 11.79
CA TRP A 21 4.63 -11.43 11.54
C TRP A 21 5.72 -10.38 11.78
N ILE A 22 5.57 -9.18 11.25
CA ILE A 22 6.55 -8.09 11.37
C ILE A 22 6.80 -7.70 12.84
N LYS A 23 5.75 -7.69 13.68
CA LYS A 23 5.88 -7.51 15.14
C LYS A 23 6.78 -8.57 15.79
N LYS A 24 6.67 -9.84 15.38
CA LYS A 24 7.50 -10.93 15.93
C LYS A 24 8.99 -10.75 15.63
N PHE A 25 9.36 -10.03 14.58
CA PHE A 25 10.75 -9.74 14.22
C PHE A 25 11.24 -8.38 14.72
N ASN A 26 10.54 -7.78 15.69
CA ASN A 26 10.87 -6.49 16.28
C ASN A 26 11.06 -5.37 15.24
N ARG A 27 10.22 -5.40 14.20
CA ARG A 27 10.19 -4.38 13.15
C ARG A 27 9.00 -3.44 13.42
N ASN A 28 9.26 -2.14 13.30
CA ASN A 28 8.33 -1.06 13.64
C ASN A 28 7.84 -0.28 12.42
N ILE A 29 8.33 -0.60 11.22
CA ILE A 29 7.96 0.08 9.97
C ILE A 29 7.72 -0.96 8.90
N VAL A 30 6.59 -0.84 8.20
CA VAL A 30 6.27 -1.61 6.99
C VAL A 30 6.24 -0.64 5.82
N ARG A 31 6.94 -1.02 4.76
CA ARG A 31 6.86 -0.33 3.47
C ARG A 31 6.32 -1.29 2.42
N ALA A 32 5.44 -0.80 1.57
CA ALA A 32 4.91 -1.51 0.41
C ALA A 32 4.87 -0.58 -0.80
N ILE A 33 4.92 -1.17 -1.99
CA ILE A 33 4.79 -0.45 -3.26
C ILE A 33 3.59 -1.00 -4.04
N THR A 34 2.90 -0.13 -4.76
CA THR A 34 1.82 -0.50 -5.67
C THR A 34 1.83 0.36 -6.92
N THR A 35 1.08 -0.04 -7.94
CA THR A 35 0.85 0.80 -9.13
C THR A 35 -0.19 1.90 -8.84
N PRO A 36 -0.09 3.05 -9.52
CA PRO A 36 -1.01 4.19 -9.29
C PRO A 36 -2.47 3.92 -9.65
N VAL A 37 -2.75 2.91 -10.49
CA VAL A 37 -4.11 2.61 -11.00
C VAL A 37 -4.87 1.66 -10.07
N ASN A 38 -4.23 1.15 -9.01
CA ASN A 38 -4.82 0.12 -8.16
C ASN A 38 -5.82 0.70 -7.14
N LYS A 39 -7.05 0.99 -7.59
CA LYS A 39 -8.16 1.54 -6.79
C LYS A 39 -8.49 0.76 -5.51
N VAL A 40 -8.17 -0.54 -5.48
CA VAL A 40 -8.36 -1.38 -4.28
C VAL A 40 -7.38 -0.96 -3.17
N PHE A 41 -6.18 -0.54 -3.55
CA PHE A 41 -5.14 -0.09 -2.61
C PHE A 41 -5.43 1.31 -2.09
N ASP A 42 -6.01 2.18 -2.91
CA ASP A 42 -6.47 3.51 -2.47
C ASP A 42 -7.40 3.35 -1.25
N CYS A 43 -8.40 2.45 -1.32
CA CYS A 43 -9.29 2.17 -0.19
C CYS A 43 -8.61 1.61 1.05
N LEU A 44 -7.47 0.92 0.91
CA LEU A 44 -6.69 0.38 2.03
C LEU A 44 -5.81 1.45 2.67
N SER A 45 -5.26 2.36 1.88
CA SER A 45 -4.39 3.44 2.34
C SER A 45 -5.10 4.43 3.29
N TYR A 46 -6.44 4.51 3.23
CA TYR A 46 -7.24 5.30 4.17
C TYR A 46 -7.56 4.60 5.50
N LYS A 47 -7.11 3.35 5.71
CA LYS A 47 -7.25 2.69 7.01
C LYS A 47 -6.16 3.13 7.98
N ASP A 48 -6.50 3.19 9.27
CA ASP A 48 -5.69 3.76 10.34
C ASP A 48 -4.18 3.38 10.27
N GLY A 49 -3.35 4.42 10.27
CA GLY A 49 -1.89 4.36 10.38
C GLY A 49 -1.13 4.05 9.09
N ILE A 50 -1.82 3.87 7.96
CA ILE A 50 -1.20 3.71 6.64
C ILE A 50 -1.07 5.08 5.99
N ASN A 51 0.12 5.42 5.52
CA ASN A 51 0.41 6.71 4.87
C ASN A 51 1.01 6.46 3.48
N VAL A 52 0.69 7.32 2.52
CA VAL A 52 1.37 7.36 1.21
C VAL A 52 2.55 8.33 1.32
N GLU A 53 3.74 7.89 0.95
CA GLU A 53 4.91 8.77 0.90
C GLU A 53 4.77 9.75 -0.28
N THR A 54 5.15 11.01 -0.05
CA THR A 54 5.09 12.05 -1.08
C THR A 54 6.24 11.88 -2.07
N GLY A 55 5.89 11.51 -3.30
CA GLY A 55 6.81 11.47 -4.44
C GLY A 55 6.87 12.78 -5.21
N VAL A 56 7.53 12.74 -6.37
CA VAL A 56 7.80 13.92 -7.23
C VAL A 56 6.68 14.22 -8.23
N LYS A 57 5.71 13.31 -8.40
CA LYS A 57 4.67 13.38 -9.41
C LYS A 57 3.32 12.99 -8.79
N HIS A 58 2.23 13.48 -9.37
CA HIS A 58 0.88 13.02 -9.06
C HIS A 58 0.26 12.37 -10.30
N VAL A 59 -0.36 11.20 -10.12
CA VAL A 59 -1.15 10.49 -11.14
C VAL A 59 -2.53 10.28 -10.54
N ASP A 60 -3.56 10.82 -11.20
CA ASP A 60 -4.95 10.76 -10.73
C ASP A 60 -5.15 11.20 -9.27
N GLY A 61 -4.36 12.19 -8.82
CA GLY A 61 -4.40 12.72 -7.45
C GLY A 61 -3.60 11.92 -6.43
N VAL A 62 -2.98 10.79 -6.80
CA VAL A 62 -2.12 9.99 -5.92
C VAL A 62 -0.65 10.37 -6.14
N SER A 63 0.10 10.55 -5.05
CA SER A 63 1.54 10.84 -5.11
C SER A 63 2.33 9.59 -5.50
N VAL A 64 3.22 9.72 -6.49
CA VAL A 64 3.99 8.60 -7.07
C VAL A 64 5.47 8.93 -7.19
N PHE A 65 6.29 7.89 -7.08
CA PHE A 65 7.70 7.91 -7.40
C PHE A 65 7.88 7.49 -8.86
N PHE A 66 8.53 8.36 -9.63
CA PHE A 66 8.75 8.17 -11.06
C PHE A 66 9.83 7.13 -11.30
N TYR A 67 9.57 6.22 -12.25
CA TYR A 67 10.51 5.17 -12.64
C TYR A 67 11.05 4.30 -11.50
N TYR A 68 10.25 4.08 -10.46
CA TYR A 68 10.70 3.35 -9.26
C TYR A 68 11.21 1.93 -9.58
N ASP A 69 10.49 1.19 -10.44
CA ASP A 69 10.94 -0.12 -10.96
C ASP A 69 11.46 -0.03 -12.42
N GLY A 70 11.84 1.16 -12.89
CA GLY A 70 12.29 1.41 -14.27
C GLY A 70 11.31 2.20 -15.15
N VAL A 71 11.61 2.31 -16.45
CA VAL A 71 10.88 3.19 -17.36
C VAL A 71 9.39 2.84 -17.41
N ASN A 72 8.55 3.86 -17.19
CA ASN A 72 7.09 3.78 -17.09
C ASN A 72 6.57 2.89 -15.95
N GLN A 73 7.42 2.58 -14.97
CA GLN A 73 7.06 1.80 -13.78
C GLN A 73 6.97 2.69 -12.54
N ASP A 74 6.06 3.67 -12.60
CA ASP A 74 5.76 4.54 -11.47
C ASP A 74 5.15 3.72 -10.33
N ARG A 75 5.47 4.08 -9.08
CA ARG A 75 4.95 3.39 -7.88
C ARG A 75 4.45 4.37 -6.84
N VAL A 76 3.37 3.98 -6.19
CA VAL A 76 2.92 4.57 -4.94
C VAL A 76 3.67 3.86 -3.82
N LEU A 77 4.33 4.63 -2.95
CA LEU A 77 5.02 4.10 -1.78
C LEU A 77 4.13 4.29 -0.56
N ILE A 78 4.01 3.23 0.23
CA ILE A 78 3.08 3.17 1.35
C ILE A 78 3.86 2.77 2.58
N VAL A 79 3.68 3.52 3.66
CA VAL A 79 4.36 3.31 4.93
C VAL A 79 3.34 3.18 6.07
N LYS A 80 3.51 2.16 6.90
CA LYS A 80 2.81 2.04 8.19
C LYS A 80 3.83 1.91 9.30
N LYS A 81 3.74 2.79 10.28
CA LYS A 81 4.43 2.64 11.56
C LYS A 81 3.60 1.70 12.43
N ILE A 82 4.27 0.75 13.06
CA ILE A 82 3.68 -0.20 13.99
C ILE A 82 4.26 0.11 15.36
N ASP A 83 3.37 0.36 16.33
CA ASP A 83 3.69 0.42 17.76
C ASP A 83 3.86 -0.98 18.35
#